data_AF-A0A1M3GVI8-F1
#
_entry.id   AF-A0A1M3GVI8-F1
#
_cell.length_a   1.000
_cell.length_b   1.000
_cell.length_c   1.000
_cell.angle_alpha   90.00
_cell.angle_beta   90.00
_cell.angle_gamma   90.00
#
_symmetry.space_group_name_H-M   'P 1'
#
loop_
_entity.id
_entity.type
_entity.pdbx_description
1 polymer ?
#
loop_
_entity_poly.entity_id
_entity_poly.type
_entity_poly.pdbx_seq_one_letter_code
_entity_poly.pdbx_strand_id
1 'polypeptide(L)'
;MKEGLNTLMLLVCVVAILGYAVTRTRLYECGSESLQGIKYVLAVNRLSLKRGDIISLSGHDTAYVRGQTLVKKLMGLPGDVIEQTKMGIQVSQSLPGFPKAKVPLSSSLPLLKQTKDGKPLTPLTAARIPPGYVFVAGDHPRSFDSRYEEFGLVPIERIWGKAVAVFSTQCPVFSVQYSDGFLNLEIEKPEARNDILALHFSFSENLLLHPKHRPNGHSPSEH
;
A
#
# COMPACT_ATOMS: atom_id res chain seq x y z
N MET A 1 -44.59 -6.55 26.40
CA MET A 1 -43.55 -7.58 26.59
C MET A 1 -42.74 -7.87 25.33
N LYS A 2 -43.37 -8.10 24.16
CA LYS A 2 -42.66 -8.31 22.87
C LYS A 2 -41.80 -7.11 22.43
N GLU A 3 -42.30 -5.88 22.60
CA GLU A 3 -41.54 -4.69 22.20
C GLU A 3 -40.25 -4.49 23.01
N GLY A 4 -40.32 -4.67 24.35
CA GLY A 4 -39.13 -4.59 25.20
C GLY A 4 -38.08 -5.67 24.89
N LEU A 5 -38.52 -6.87 24.49
CA LEU A 5 -37.60 -7.93 24.05
C LEU A 5 -36.91 -7.58 22.73
N ASN A 6 -37.65 -7.03 21.75
CA ASN A 6 -37.08 -6.59 20.48
C ASN A 6 -36.06 -5.45 20.66
N THR A 7 -36.38 -4.46 21.50
CA THR A 7 -35.46 -3.36 21.82
C THR A 7 -34.19 -3.87 22.51
N LEU A 8 -34.33 -4.79 23.47
CA LEU A 8 -33.18 -5.41 24.15
C LEU A 8 -32.32 -6.22 23.17
N MET A 9 -32.92 -7.02 22.30
CA MET A 9 -32.20 -7.78 21.28
C MET A 9 -31.46 -6.86 20.31
N LEU A 10 -32.10 -5.78 19.85
CA LEU A 10 -31.45 -4.79 18.98
C LEU A 10 -30.24 -4.16 19.65
N LEU A 11 -30.36 -3.78 20.93
CA LEU A 11 -29.26 -3.20 21.69
C LEU A 11 -28.08 -4.18 21.82
N VAL A 12 -28.35 -5.45 22.14
CA VAL A 12 -27.32 -6.49 22.23
C VAL A 12 -26.63 -6.68 20.88
N CYS A 13 -27.38 -6.73 19.77
CA CYS A 13 -26.81 -6.82 18.44
C CYS A 13 -25.92 -5.62 18.10
N VAL A 14 -26.35 -4.40 18.40
CA VAL A 14 -25.56 -3.18 18.15
C VAL A 14 -24.27 -3.20 18.96
N VAL A 15 -24.32 -3.54 20.25
CA VAL A 15 -23.11 -3.64 21.09
C VAL A 15 -22.17 -4.72 20.58
N ALA A 16 -22.69 -5.88 20.16
CA ALA A 16 -21.88 -6.96 19.59
C ALA A 16 -21.21 -6.53 18.27
N ILE A 17 -21.94 -5.84 17.39
CA ILE A 17 -21.42 -5.32 16.11
C ILE A 17 -20.34 -4.27 16.37
N LEU A 18 -20.57 -3.33 17.29
CA LEU A 18 -19.59 -2.30 17.66
C LEU A 18 -18.35 -2.92 18.30
N GLY A 19 -18.51 -3.86 19.23
CA GLY A 19 -17.40 -4.60 19.84
C GLY A 19 -16.60 -5.36 18.80
N TYR A 20 -17.27 -6.05 17.87
CA TYR A 20 -16.62 -6.69 16.74
C TYR A 20 -15.85 -5.66 15.90
N ALA A 21 -16.45 -4.55 15.50
CA ALA A 21 -15.78 -3.52 14.71
C ALA A 21 -14.51 -2.97 15.39
N VAL A 22 -14.57 -2.67 16.70
CA VAL A 22 -13.45 -2.14 17.48
C VAL A 22 -12.28 -3.14 17.56
N THR A 23 -12.54 -4.43 17.78
CA THR A 23 -11.46 -5.43 17.84
C THR A 23 -10.75 -5.66 16.48
N ARG A 24 -11.36 -5.21 15.39
CA ARG A 24 -10.93 -5.46 14.01
C ARG A 24 -10.27 -4.25 13.38
N THR A 25 -10.35 -3.08 14.02
CA THR A 25 -9.89 -1.79 13.50
C THR A 25 -8.74 -1.24 14.36
N ARG A 26 -7.74 -0.63 13.72
CA ARG A 26 -6.69 0.14 14.39
C ARG A 26 -6.37 1.39 13.58
N LEU A 27 -6.14 2.48 14.29
CA LEU A 27 -5.61 3.71 13.73
C LEU A 27 -4.11 3.77 14.01
N TYR A 28 -3.32 4.00 12.96
CA TYR A 28 -1.87 4.13 13.04
C TYR A 28 -1.43 5.53 12.60
N GLU A 29 -0.50 6.13 13.33
CA GLU A 29 0.22 7.32 12.88
C GLU A 29 1.47 6.90 12.09
N CYS A 30 1.65 7.46 10.89
CA CYS A 30 2.81 7.26 10.05
C CYS A 30 3.87 8.31 10.39
N GLY A 31 4.86 7.93 11.19
CA GLY A 31 5.95 8.82 11.61
C GLY A 31 7.12 8.94 10.62
N SER A 32 7.08 8.25 9.48
CA SER A 32 8.16 8.28 8.47
C SER A 32 7.63 8.65 7.10
N GLU A 33 8.49 9.25 6.27
CA GLU A 33 8.18 9.59 4.87
C GLU A 33 8.12 8.37 3.93
N SER A 34 7.81 7.17 4.44
CA SER A 34 7.76 5.95 3.62
C SER A 34 6.64 5.99 2.58
N LEU A 35 5.48 6.53 2.96
CA LEU A 35 4.33 6.74 2.08
C LEU A 35 4.09 8.25 2.00
N GLN A 36 4.22 8.83 0.82
CA GLN A 36 4.19 10.28 0.65
C GLN A 36 2.80 10.83 1.01
N GLY A 37 2.78 11.89 1.82
CA GLY A 37 1.56 12.60 2.22
C GLY A 37 0.71 11.90 3.30
N ILE A 38 0.83 10.59 3.52
CA ILE A 38 -0.02 9.85 4.47
C ILE A 38 0.47 10.05 5.92
N LYS A 39 -0.43 10.57 6.77
CA LYS A 39 -0.18 10.82 8.21
C LYS A 39 -0.87 9.79 9.10
N TYR A 40 -2.10 9.41 8.78
CA TYR A 40 -2.83 8.37 9.52
C TYR A 40 -3.39 7.29 8.62
N VAL A 41 -3.48 6.08 9.14
CA VAL A 41 -4.05 4.92 8.45
C VAL A 41 -5.05 4.23 9.37
N LEU A 42 -6.29 4.11 8.92
CA LEU A 42 -7.29 3.23 9.52
C LEU A 42 -7.17 1.87 8.86
N ALA A 43 -6.71 0.86 9.60
CA ALA A 43 -6.51 -0.48 9.10
C ALA A 43 -7.52 -1.47 9.70
N VAL A 44 -7.91 -2.46 8.91
CA VAL A 44 -8.80 -3.56 9.27
C VAL A 44 -8.08 -4.89 9.03
N ASN A 45 -8.19 -5.81 9.98
CA ASN A 45 -7.55 -7.14 9.90
C ASN A 45 -8.45 -8.20 9.22
N ARG A 46 -7.84 -9.32 8.77
CA ARG A 46 -8.47 -10.41 7.99
C ARG A 46 -9.30 -9.97 6.77
N LEU A 47 -8.86 -8.91 6.11
CA LEU A 47 -9.29 -8.65 4.74
C LEU A 47 -8.37 -9.39 3.78
N SER A 48 -8.89 -9.74 2.60
CA SER A 48 -8.06 -10.31 1.53
C SER A 48 -7.03 -9.29 1.07
N LEU A 49 -5.77 -9.72 1.01
CA LEU A 49 -4.65 -8.92 0.56
C LEU A 49 -4.48 -9.04 -0.94
N LYS A 50 -4.21 -7.91 -1.61
CA LYS A 50 -3.86 -7.83 -3.02
C LYS A 50 -2.72 -6.85 -3.22
N ARG A 51 -2.06 -6.93 -4.38
CA ARG A 51 -1.04 -5.96 -4.79
C ARG A 51 -1.62 -4.55 -4.78
N GLY A 52 -0.82 -3.57 -4.36
CA GLY A 52 -1.23 -2.18 -4.18
C GLY A 52 -1.89 -1.88 -2.82
N ASP A 53 -2.21 -2.89 -2.00
CA ASP A 53 -2.73 -2.66 -0.65
C ASP A 53 -1.73 -1.93 0.24
N ILE A 54 -2.18 -0.89 0.94
CA ILE A 54 -1.42 -0.35 2.06
C ILE A 54 -1.69 -1.25 3.26
N ILE A 55 -0.64 -1.77 3.87
CA ILE A 55 -0.73 -2.72 4.97
C ILE A 55 0.06 -2.25 6.18
N SER A 56 -0.43 -2.59 7.37
CA SER A 56 0.29 -2.41 8.61
C SER A 56 0.98 -3.70 9.03
N LEU A 57 2.24 -3.58 9.38
CA LEU A 57 3.11 -4.66 9.82
C LEU A 57 3.35 -4.50 11.32
N SER A 58 3.15 -5.56 12.08
CA SER A 58 3.41 -5.58 13.52
C SER A 58 4.44 -6.66 13.85
N GLY A 59 5.50 -6.25 14.55
CA GLY A 59 6.56 -7.15 15.00
C GLY A 59 7.45 -7.68 13.87
N HIS A 60 7.56 -6.98 12.74
CA HIS A 60 8.58 -7.29 11.73
C HIS A 60 9.92 -6.68 12.17
N ASP A 61 10.61 -7.39 13.06
CA ASP A 61 11.94 -6.99 13.53
C ASP A 61 12.96 -7.18 12.40
N THR A 62 13.76 -6.15 12.18
CA THR A 62 14.78 -6.06 11.14
C THR A 62 16.11 -5.67 11.76
N ALA A 63 17.17 -5.57 10.95
CA ALA A 63 18.47 -5.14 11.45
C ALA A 63 18.43 -3.72 12.07
N TYR A 64 17.56 -2.83 11.56
CA TYR A 64 17.56 -1.41 11.93
C TYR A 64 16.30 -0.93 12.64
N VAL A 65 15.21 -1.70 12.56
CA VAL A 65 13.91 -1.35 13.13
C VAL A 65 13.39 -2.54 13.92
N ARG A 66 13.11 -2.35 15.21
CA ARG A 66 12.60 -3.38 16.11
C ARG A 66 11.43 -2.86 16.92
N GLY A 67 10.43 -3.70 17.16
CA GLY A 67 9.27 -3.38 18.00
C GLY A 67 8.35 -2.27 17.46
N GLN A 68 8.57 -1.79 16.24
CA GLN A 68 7.75 -0.74 15.62
C GLN A 68 6.64 -1.34 14.75
N THR A 69 5.51 -0.64 14.70
CA THR A 69 4.53 -0.88 13.63
C THR A 69 4.95 -0.08 12.41
N LEU A 70 4.98 -0.74 11.26
CA LEU A 70 5.34 -0.14 9.99
C LEU A 70 4.16 -0.15 9.04
N VAL A 71 4.04 0.88 8.21
CA VAL A 71 3.04 0.93 7.13
C VAL A 71 3.78 0.95 5.80
N LYS A 72 3.46 0.00 4.92
CA LYS A 72 4.09 -0.18 3.61
C LYS A 72 3.04 -0.56 2.56
N LYS A 73 3.38 -0.43 1.28
CA LYS A 73 2.57 -0.90 0.15
C LYS A 73 2.96 -2.34 -0.20
N LEU A 74 1.97 -3.21 -0.35
CA LEU A 74 2.14 -4.60 -0.77
C LEU A 74 2.38 -4.64 -2.29
N MET A 75 3.59 -4.98 -2.71
CA MET A 75 3.97 -4.93 -4.13
C MET A 75 4.08 -6.33 -4.77
N GLY A 76 4.49 -7.33 -3.99
CA GLY A 76 4.67 -8.70 -4.49
C GLY A 76 4.05 -9.75 -3.56
N LEU A 77 3.43 -10.75 -4.16
CA LEU A 77 2.81 -11.91 -3.52
C LEU A 77 3.66 -13.19 -3.75
N PRO A 78 3.42 -14.27 -2.99
CA PRO A 78 4.06 -15.56 -3.25
C PRO A 78 4.03 -15.95 -4.73
N GLY A 79 5.17 -16.36 -5.25
CA GLY A 79 5.36 -16.72 -6.66
C GLY A 79 5.76 -15.57 -7.57
N ASP A 80 5.65 -14.31 -7.16
CA ASP A 80 6.19 -13.18 -7.93
C ASP A 80 7.72 -13.22 -7.95
N VAL A 81 8.31 -12.55 -8.94
CA VAL A 81 9.74 -12.56 -9.20
C VAL A 81 10.32 -11.19 -8.92
N ILE A 82 11.43 -11.17 -8.18
CA ILE A 82 12.21 -9.99 -7.84
C ILE A 82 13.48 -10.02 -8.68
N GLU A 83 13.76 -8.95 -9.39
CA GLU A 83 14.94 -8.79 -10.23
C GLU A 83 15.68 -7.50 -9.87
N GLN A 84 17.00 -7.59 -9.76
CA GLN A 84 17.85 -6.41 -9.72
C GLN A 84 18.11 -5.94 -11.15
N THR A 85 17.76 -4.70 -11.44
CA THR A 85 18.01 -4.02 -12.70
C THR A 85 19.04 -2.90 -12.48
N LYS A 86 19.54 -2.30 -13.56
CA LYS A 86 20.40 -1.11 -13.46
C LYS A 86 19.72 0.07 -12.74
N MET A 87 18.38 0.09 -12.71
CA MET A 87 17.56 1.16 -12.12
C MET A 87 17.11 0.86 -10.69
N GLY A 88 17.35 -0.35 -10.18
CA GLY A 88 16.96 -0.75 -8.82
C GLY A 88 16.30 -2.13 -8.77
N ILE A 89 15.27 -2.30 -7.96
CA ILE A 89 14.51 -3.55 -7.82
C ILE A 89 13.25 -3.50 -8.66
N GLN A 90 13.04 -4.49 -9.51
CA GLN A 90 11.78 -4.70 -10.22
C GLN A 90 11.06 -5.92 -9.66
N VAL A 91 9.77 -5.79 -9.39
CA VAL A 91 8.90 -6.90 -9.00
C VAL A 91 7.96 -7.19 -10.17
N SER A 92 7.89 -8.45 -10.56
CA SER A 92 7.11 -8.90 -11.72
C SER A 92 6.24 -10.10 -11.35
N GLN A 93 5.02 -10.13 -11.86
CA GLN A 93 4.15 -11.29 -11.73
C GLN A 93 4.60 -12.39 -12.69
N SER A 94 4.76 -13.59 -12.14
CA SER A 94 4.93 -14.80 -12.95
C SER A 94 3.56 -15.28 -13.42
N LEU A 95 3.39 -15.52 -14.72
CA LEU A 95 2.13 -16.06 -15.24
C LEU A 95 2.07 -17.58 -15.01
N PRO A 96 0.95 -18.14 -14.48
CA PRO A 96 0.76 -19.58 -14.37
C PRO A 96 0.94 -20.26 -15.73
N GLY A 97 1.70 -21.35 -15.77
CA GLY A 97 1.97 -22.10 -17.01
C GLY A 97 3.03 -21.47 -17.93
N PHE A 98 3.47 -20.23 -17.69
CA PHE A 98 4.49 -19.54 -18.49
C PHE A 98 5.61 -18.97 -17.60
N PRO A 99 6.53 -19.80 -17.06
CA PRO A 99 7.54 -19.37 -16.10
C PRO A 99 8.51 -18.30 -16.62
N LYS A 100 8.66 -18.21 -17.95
CA LYS A 100 9.49 -17.21 -18.63
C LYS A 100 8.75 -15.89 -18.90
N ALA A 101 7.41 -15.90 -18.91
CA ALA A 101 6.62 -14.69 -19.12
C ALA A 101 6.44 -13.98 -17.77
N LYS A 102 6.99 -12.77 -17.68
CA LYS A 102 6.92 -11.91 -16.51
C LYS A 102 6.24 -10.61 -16.88
N VAL A 103 5.29 -10.17 -16.06
CA VAL A 103 4.63 -8.87 -16.22
C VAL A 103 5.14 -7.96 -15.12
N PRO A 104 5.89 -6.89 -15.43
CA PRO A 104 6.29 -5.90 -14.43
C PRO A 104 5.08 -5.35 -13.67
N LEU A 105 5.12 -5.42 -12.35
CA LEU A 105 4.05 -4.90 -11.47
C LEU A 105 4.26 -3.42 -11.14
N SER A 106 5.48 -2.91 -11.33
CA SER A 106 5.83 -1.51 -11.14
C SER A 106 7.05 -1.12 -11.97
N SER A 107 7.29 0.18 -12.06
CA SER A 107 8.62 0.71 -12.38
C SER A 107 9.66 0.18 -11.38
N SER A 108 10.94 0.17 -11.80
CA SER A 108 12.04 -0.22 -10.91
C SER A 108 12.08 0.72 -9.69
N LEU A 109 12.09 0.13 -8.51
CA LEU A 109 12.19 0.81 -7.22
C LEU A 109 13.66 1.16 -6.96
N PRO A 110 14.02 2.45 -6.81
CA PRO A 110 15.40 2.86 -6.70
C PRO A 110 16.03 2.34 -5.40
N LEU A 111 17.34 2.09 -5.48
CA LEU A 111 18.17 1.62 -4.38
C LEU A 111 19.09 2.73 -3.86
N LEU A 112 19.28 2.76 -2.55
CA LEU A 112 20.28 3.57 -1.87
C LEU A 112 21.36 2.68 -1.29
N LYS A 113 22.57 3.24 -1.09
CA LYS A 113 23.69 2.52 -0.48
C LYS A 113 23.63 2.51 1.05
N GLN A 114 22.93 3.47 1.65
CA GLN A 114 22.86 3.65 3.09
C GLN A 114 21.60 4.40 3.52
N THR A 115 21.21 4.24 4.79
CA THR A 115 20.13 4.99 5.42
C THR A 115 20.55 6.45 5.68
N LYS A 116 19.60 7.29 6.11
CA LYS A 116 19.88 8.69 6.51
C LYS A 116 20.97 8.78 7.58
N ASP A 117 21.00 7.82 8.49
CA ASP A 117 21.95 7.76 9.60
C ASP A 117 23.24 7.00 9.24
N GLY A 118 23.47 6.71 7.95
CA GLY A 118 24.71 6.11 7.44
C GLY A 118 24.80 4.58 7.59
N LYS A 119 23.74 3.88 7.97
CA LYS A 119 23.76 2.40 8.03
C LYS A 119 23.75 1.82 6.63
N PRO A 120 24.57 0.80 6.31
CA PRO A 120 24.66 0.24 4.96
C PRO A 120 23.34 -0.42 4.55
N LEU A 121 23.10 -0.46 3.24
CA LEU A 121 21.92 -1.09 2.64
C LEU A 121 22.37 -2.00 1.50
N THR A 122 22.05 -3.28 1.64
CA THR A 122 22.39 -4.32 0.68
C THR A 122 21.15 -4.63 -0.16
N PRO A 123 21.18 -4.48 -1.49
CA PRO A 123 20.03 -4.80 -2.33
C PRO A 123 19.59 -6.25 -2.16
N LEU A 124 18.28 -6.47 -1.99
CA LEU A 124 17.73 -7.81 -1.82
C LEU A 124 18.09 -8.68 -3.02
N THR A 125 18.68 -9.84 -2.74
CA THR A 125 19.03 -10.83 -3.78
C THR A 125 17.82 -11.20 -4.64
N ALA A 126 18.01 -11.22 -5.96
CA ALA A 126 16.97 -11.57 -6.92
C ALA A 126 16.46 -12.99 -6.66
N ALA A 127 15.14 -13.14 -6.53
CA ALA A 127 14.53 -14.39 -6.14
C ALA A 127 13.04 -14.43 -6.50
N ARG A 128 12.47 -15.62 -6.49
CA ARG A 128 11.01 -15.79 -6.43
C ARG A 128 10.56 -15.65 -4.97
N ILE A 129 9.48 -14.92 -4.74
CA ILE A 129 8.90 -14.76 -3.40
C ILE A 129 8.37 -16.13 -2.93
N PRO A 130 8.86 -16.69 -1.81
CA PRO A 130 8.42 -17.99 -1.32
C PRO A 130 7.00 -17.93 -0.72
N PRO A 131 6.32 -19.09 -0.60
CA PRO A 131 5.07 -19.21 0.16
C PRO A 131 5.24 -18.67 1.59
N GLY A 132 4.22 -17.98 2.09
CA GLY A 132 4.24 -17.39 3.43
C GLY A 132 4.89 -16.01 3.53
N TYR A 133 5.48 -15.49 2.44
CA TYR A 133 6.16 -14.20 2.41
C TYR A 133 5.58 -13.26 1.37
N VAL A 134 5.78 -11.95 1.58
CA VAL A 134 5.44 -10.89 0.62
C VAL A 134 6.59 -9.90 0.47
N PHE A 135 6.58 -9.17 -0.64
CA PHE A 135 7.46 -8.03 -0.87
C PHE A 135 6.68 -6.73 -0.67
N VAL A 136 7.21 -5.86 0.19
CA VAL A 136 6.60 -4.55 0.48
C VAL A 136 7.57 -3.41 0.17
N ALA A 137 7.03 -2.28 -0.28
CA ALA A 137 7.83 -1.08 -0.50
C ALA A 137 7.06 0.18 -0.09
N GLY A 138 7.79 1.22 0.31
CA GLY A 138 7.26 2.58 0.37
C GLY A 138 7.39 3.29 -0.98
N ASP A 139 6.68 4.39 -1.14
CA ASP A 139 6.73 5.23 -2.34
C ASP A 139 8.01 6.08 -2.39
N HIS A 140 8.57 6.43 -1.23
CA HIS A 140 9.80 7.22 -1.18
C HIS A 140 11.06 6.34 -1.39
N PRO A 141 12.01 6.78 -2.23
CA PRO A 141 13.33 6.14 -2.38
C PRO A 141 14.07 5.83 -1.07
N ARG A 142 13.87 6.62 0.01
CA ARG A 142 14.52 6.44 1.31
C ARG A 142 13.79 5.49 2.26
N SER A 143 12.63 4.96 1.86
CA SER A 143 11.91 4.00 2.69
C SER A 143 12.78 2.76 2.94
N PHE A 144 12.91 2.38 4.21
CA PHE A 144 13.53 1.12 4.60
C PHE A 144 12.47 0.02 4.55
N ASP A 145 12.59 -0.88 3.58
CA ASP A 145 11.60 -1.89 3.17
C ASP A 145 12.25 -3.04 2.39
N SER A 146 11.46 -3.96 1.80
CA SER A 146 11.94 -5.22 1.19
C SER A 146 12.90 -5.06 0.01
N ARG A 147 13.19 -3.83 -0.45
CA ARG A 147 14.31 -3.57 -1.37
C ARG A 147 15.66 -4.03 -0.84
N TYR A 148 15.81 -4.14 0.47
CA TYR A 148 17.11 -4.39 1.11
C TYR A 148 17.10 -5.68 1.94
N GLU A 149 18.23 -6.38 1.97
CA GLU A 149 18.40 -7.63 2.73
C GLU A 149 18.23 -7.41 4.24
N GLU A 150 18.65 -6.25 4.75
CA GLU A 150 18.53 -5.89 6.15
C GLU A 150 17.08 -5.74 6.62
N PHE A 151 16.14 -5.55 5.69
CA PHE A 151 14.70 -5.55 5.95
C PHE A 151 14.05 -6.88 5.56
N GLY A 152 14.44 -7.45 4.42
CA GLY A 152 14.01 -8.74 3.93
C GLY A 152 12.58 -8.81 3.40
N LEU A 153 12.14 -10.02 3.06
CA LEU A 153 10.73 -10.29 2.79
C LEU A 153 9.93 -10.35 4.10
N VAL A 154 8.67 -9.97 4.04
CA VAL A 154 7.80 -9.91 5.22
C VAL A 154 6.98 -11.19 5.31
N PRO A 155 7.02 -11.94 6.42
CA PRO A 155 6.09 -13.05 6.64
C PRO A 155 4.66 -12.53 6.68
N ILE A 156 3.73 -13.23 6.03
CA ILE A 156 2.31 -12.83 5.96
C ILE A 156 1.71 -12.73 7.37
N GLU A 157 2.15 -13.55 8.33
CA GLU A 157 1.69 -13.46 9.72
C GLU A 157 2.08 -12.15 10.43
N ARG A 158 3.06 -11.41 9.93
CA ARG A 158 3.44 -10.08 10.47
C ARG A 158 2.52 -8.98 9.96
N ILE A 159 1.67 -9.26 8.98
CA ILE A 159 0.66 -8.32 8.49
C ILE A 159 -0.49 -8.30 9.49
N TRP A 160 -0.63 -7.20 10.22
CA TRP A 160 -1.74 -7.04 11.13
C TRP A 160 -3.04 -6.78 10.37
N GLY A 161 -3.02 -5.89 9.38
CA GLY A 161 -4.21 -5.53 8.63
C GLY A 161 -3.93 -4.65 7.41
N LYS A 162 -5.00 -4.38 6.68
CA LYS A 162 -5.03 -3.59 5.45
C LYS A 162 -5.68 -2.24 5.73
N ALA A 163 -5.12 -1.16 5.17
CA ALA A 163 -5.73 0.16 5.17
C ALA A 163 -7.07 0.13 4.44
N VAL A 164 -8.12 0.62 5.10
CA VAL A 164 -9.41 0.94 4.46
C VAL A 164 -9.56 2.44 4.25
N ALA A 165 -8.87 3.25 5.04
CA ALA A 165 -8.77 4.68 4.85
C ALA A 165 -7.39 5.23 5.21
N VAL A 166 -6.96 6.27 4.51
CA VAL A 166 -5.76 7.05 4.83
C VAL A 166 -6.10 8.54 4.93
N PHE A 167 -5.37 9.25 5.78
CA PHE A 167 -5.53 10.69 6.01
C PHE A 167 -4.22 11.41 5.72
N SER A 168 -4.26 12.38 4.81
CA SER A 168 -3.10 13.13 4.36
C SER A 168 -2.93 14.46 5.09
N THR A 169 -1.69 14.92 5.25
CA THR A 169 -1.40 16.29 5.74
C THR A 169 -1.33 17.33 4.63
N GLN A 170 -1.20 16.90 3.37
CA GLN A 170 -0.96 17.81 2.24
C GLN A 170 -2.26 18.38 1.64
N CYS A 171 -3.34 17.62 1.77
CA CYS A 171 -4.72 18.03 1.50
C CYS A 171 -5.60 17.28 2.51
N PRO A 172 -6.70 17.83 3.05
CA PRO A 172 -7.65 17.10 3.90
C PRO A 172 -8.44 16.10 3.04
N VAL A 173 -7.73 15.09 2.55
CA VAL A 173 -8.26 14.02 1.71
C VAL A 173 -8.46 12.82 2.59
N PHE A 174 -9.71 12.41 2.69
CA PHE A 174 -10.06 11.08 3.16
C PHE A 174 -10.05 10.15 1.95
N SER A 175 -9.06 9.27 1.87
CA SER A 175 -8.94 8.32 0.75
C SER A 175 -9.38 6.93 1.20
N VAL A 176 -10.45 6.39 0.62
CA VAL A 176 -10.88 5.01 0.86
C VAL A 176 -10.24 4.09 -0.16
N GLN A 177 -9.56 3.04 0.31
CA GLN A 177 -8.98 2.05 -0.61
C GLN A 177 -10.04 1.06 -1.11
N TYR A 178 -10.21 0.93 -2.43
CA TYR A 178 -11.09 -0.06 -3.07
C TYR A 178 -10.33 -0.98 -4.04
N SER A 179 -11.03 -1.80 -4.84
CA SER A 179 -10.49 -2.89 -5.67
C SER A 179 -9.19 -2.55 -6.44
N ASP A 180 -9.10 -1.40 -7.08
CA ASP A 180 -7.98 -1.09 -7.98
C ASP A 180 -7.43 0.34 -7.80
N GLY A 181 -7.85 1.04 -6.75
CA GLY A 181 -7.50 2.45 -6.53
C GLY A 181 -7.95 3.03 -5.20
N PHE A 182 -7.96 4.36 -5.13
CA PHE A 182 -8.41 5.14 -3.98
C PHE A 182 -9.57 6.06 -4.37
N LEU A 183 -10.55 6.19 -3.47
CA LEU A 183 -11.65 7.15 -3.58
C LEU A 183 -11.26 8.33 -2.71
N ASN A 184 -10.96 9.45 -3.33
CA ASN A 184 -10.55 10.65 -2.61
C ASN A 184 -11.79 11.51 -2.33
N LEU A 185 -12.04 11.76 -1.05
CA LEU A 185 -12.95 12.79 -0.61
C LEU A 185 -12.11 14.02 -0.26
N GLU A 186 -12.14 15.01 -1.14
CA GLU A 186 -11.52 16.31 -0.90
C GLU A 186 -12.51 17.21 -0.15
N ILE A 187 -12.10 17.68 1.03
CA ILE A 187 -12.85 18.71 1.76
C ILE A 187 -12.24 20.06 1.39
N GLU A 188 -12.94 20.82 0.56
CA GLU A 188 -12.51 22.18 0.24
C GLU A 188 -12.63 23.06 1.50
N LYS A 189 -11.56 23.79 1.82
CA LYS A 189 -11.58 24.69 2.97
C LYS A 189 -12.45 25.88 2.58
N PRO A 190 -13.51 26.23 3.33
CA PRO A 190 -14.39 27.33 2.95
C PRO A 190 -13.58 28.63 2.89
N GLU A 191 -13.64 29.34 1.76
CA GLU A 191 -12.93 30.61 1.55
C GLU A 191 -13.52 31.73 2.42
N ALA A 192 -14.81 31.67 2.75
CA ALA A 192 -15.48 32.58 3.66
C ALA A 192 -16.17 31.86 4.83
N ARG A 193 -16.39 32.62 5.93
CA ARG A 193 -16.95 32.12 7.20
C ARG A 193 -18.37 31.52 7.10
N ASN A 194 -19.05 31.71 5.97
CA ASN A 194 -20.45 31.31 5.74
C ASN A 194 -20.62 30.34 4.56
N ASP A 195 -19.54 29.82 3.97
CA ASP A 195 -19.65 28.86 2.87
C ASP A 195 -19.98 27.46 3.40
N ILE A 196 -20.87 26.76 2.68
CA ILE A 196 -21.20 25.36 2.94
C ILE A 196 -20.00 24.51 2.51
N LEU A 197 -19.58 23.55 3.34
CA LEU A 197 -18.56 22.58 2.97
C LEU A 197 -18.96 21.83 1.69
N ALA A 198 -18.25 22.09 0.59
CA ALA A 198 -18.39 21.34 -0.64
C ALA A 198 -17.60 20.02 -0.51
N LEU A 199 -18.28 18.90 -0.78
CA LEU A 199 -17.67 17.58 -0.84
C LEU A 199 -17.45 17.22 -2.32
N HIS A 200 -16.19 17.17 -2.75
CA HIS A 200 -15.85 16.71 -4.09
C HIS A 200 -15.30 15.28 -4.02
N PHE A 201 -15.87 14.39 -4.84
CA PHE A 201 -15.39 13.02 -4.99
C PHE A 201 -14.51 12.94 -6.23
N SER A 202 -13.26 12.56 -6.06
CA SER A 202 -12.34 12.29 -7.16
C SER A 202 -11.87 10.85 -7.12
N PHE A 203 -11.84 10.22 -8.29
CA PHE A 203 -11.32 8.87 -8.46
C PHE A 203 -9.88 8.95 -8.93
N SER A 204 -8.97 8.35 -8.16
CA SER A 204 -7.60 8.10 -8.57
C SER A 204 -7.46 6.61 -8.87
N GLU A 205 -7.41 6.27 -10.15
CA GLU A 205 -6.87 4.99 -10.58
C GLU A 205 -5.34 5.04 -10.49
N ASN A 206 -4.72 3.94 -10.06
CA ASN A 206 -3.29 3.75 -10.30
C ASN A 206 -3.10 3.61 -11.81
N LEU A 207 -2.87 4.73 -12.50
CA LEU A 207 -2.50 4.74 -13.91
C LEU A 207 -1.10 4.11 -14.01
N LEU A 208 -1.03 2.78 -14.03
CA LEU A 208 0.05 2.08 -14.74
C LEU A 208 -0.10 2.52 -16.19
N LEU A 209 0.63 3.57 -16.55
CA LEU A 209 0.78 4.04 -17.92
C LEU A 209 1.31 2.87 -18.74
N HIS A 210 0.40 2.11 -19.38
CA HIS A 210 0.72 1.40 -20.58
C HIS A 210 1.24 2.44 -21.58
N PRO A 211 2.50 2.35 -22.07
CA PRO A 211 2.91 3.20 -23.15
C PRO A 211 2.01 2.89 -24.35
N LYS A 212 1.19 3.85 -24.75
CA LYS A 212 0.53 3.84 -26.05
C LYS A 212 1.63 3.75 -27.10
N HIS A 213 1.75 2.59 -27.73
CA HIS A 213 2.48 2.44 -28.98
C HIS A 213 1.87 3.43 -29.99
N ARG A 214 2.57 4.53 -30.30
CA ARG A 214 2.35 5.23 -31.56
C ARG A 214 3.08 4.44 -32.65
N PRO A 215 2.43 4.05 -33.75
CA PRO A 215 3.14 3.56 -34.91
C PRO A 215 3.93 4.72 -35.53
N ASN A 216 5.22 4.49 -35.79
CA ASN A 216 6.09 5.41 -36.50
C ASN A 216 5.51 5.67 -37.90
N GLY A 217 5.19 6.93 -38.19
CA GLY A 217 4.93 7.38 -39.55
C GLY A 217 6.22 7.32 -40.36
N HIS A 218 6.21 6.52 -41.42
CA HIS A 218 7.14 6.61 -42.53
C HIS A 218 7.05 7.99 -43.19
N SER A 219 8.18 8.68 -43.37
CA SER A 219 8.30 9.72 -44.40
C SER A 219 8.80 9.06 -45.69
N PRO A 220 8.19 9.32 -46.87
CA PRO A 220 8.80 8.97 -48.13
C PRO A 220 9.90 9.98 -48.47
N SER A 221 11.09 9.48 -48.79
CA SER A 221 12.12 10.22 -49.50
C SER A 221 11.68 10.47 -50.93
N GLU A 222 11.68 11.72 -51.37
CA GLU A 222 11.68 12.09 -52.78
C GLU A 222 13.04 11.73 -53.39
N HIS A 223 13.03 10.81 -54.36
CA HIS A 223 13.82 10.80 -55.60
C HIS A 223 13.27 9.73 -56.54
#